data_AF-A0A7G9WDC3-F1
#
_entry.id   AF-A0A7G9WDC3-F1
#
_cell.length_a   1.000
_cell.length_b   1.000
_cell.length_c   1.000
_cell.angle_alpha   90.00
_cell.angle_beta   90.00
_cell.angle_gamma   90.00
#
_symmetry.space_group_name_H-M   'P 1'
#
loop_
_entity.id
_entity.type
_entity.pdbx_description
1 polymer ?
#
loop_
_entity_poly.entity_id
_entity_poly.type
_entity_poly.pdbx_seq_one_letter_code
_entity_poly.pdbx_strand_id
1 'polypeptide(L)'
;MPLDVFLNVWEQNAKYYSVLLGDKGDPAFARKLKNSIKPTIMKVLEDKPDIDLREIDYILEYTLTAMIGIMSYWFIKEKTLSRESLFSLMHRLMEDGIMKHLPL
;
A
#
# COMPACT_ATOMS: atom_id res chain seq x y z
N MET A 1 -9.16 -3.83 10.58
CA MET A 1 -8.04 -4.55 9.92
C MET A 1 -6.85 -3.59 9.73
N PRO A 2 -5.59 -4.05 9.62
CA PRO A 2 -4.41 -3.17 9.40
C PRO A 2 -4.57 -2.20 8.21
N LEU A 3 -5.39 -2.59 7.23
CA LEU A 3 -5.67 -1.85 6.01
C LEU A 3 -6.60 -0.64 6.22
N ASP A 4 -7.52 -0.69 7.19
CA ASP A 4 -8.36 0.45 7.57
C ASP A 4 -7.51 1.59 8.18
N VAL A 5 -6.54 1.21 9.02
CA VAL A 5 -5.60 2.16 9.64
C VAL A 5 -4.75 2.83 8.56
N PHE A 6 -4.24 2.04 7.61
CA PHE A 6 -3.50 2.56 6.46
C PHE A 6 -4.34 3.56 5.64
N LEU A 7 -5.58 3.22 5.30
CA LEU A 7 -6.47 4.12 4.55
C LEU A 7 -6.78 5.41 5.32
N ASN A 8 -7.08 5.31 6.61
CA ASN A 8 -7.33 6.49 7.45
C ASN A 8 -6.12 7.44 7.46
N VAL A 9 -4.91 6.91 7.67
CA VAL A 9 -3.68 7.71 7.64
C VAL A 9 -3.44 8.29 6.25
N TRP A 10 -3.72 7.52 5.20
CA TRP A 10 -3.61 8.01 3.83
C TRP A 10 -4.54 9.19 3.58
N GLU A 11 -5.83 9.06 3.91
CA GLU A 11 -6.84 10.10 3.67
C GLU A 11 -6.55 11.39 4.43
N GLN A 12 -6.10 11.29 5.68
CA GLN A 12 -5.68 12.45 6.48
C GLN A 12 -4.54 13.23 5.82
N ASN A 13 -3.67 12.54 5.09
CA ASN A 13 -2.49 13.12 4.45
C ASN A 13 -2.63 13.21 2.92
N ALA A 14 -3.81 12.90 2.37
CA ALA A 14 -4.00 12.66 0.93
C ALA A 14 -3.66 13.87 0.08
N LYS A 15 -3.90 15.09 0.59
CA LYS A 15 -3.52 16.34 -0.09
C LYS A 15 -2.00 16.47 -0.28
N TYR A 16 -1.20 16.02 0.68
CA TYR A 16 0.25 16.04 0.57
C TYR A 16 0.74 14.92 -0.32
N TYR A 17 0.20 13.71 -0.11
CA TYR A 17 0.56 12.53 -0.90
C TYR A 17 0.22 12.70 -2.38
N SER A 18 -0.91 13.32 -2.72
CA SER A 18 -1.29 13.58 -4.10
C SER A 18 -0.32 14.50 -4.84
N VAL A 19 0.26 15.47 -4.13
CA VAL A 19 1.27 16.37 -4.71
C VAL A 19 2.61 15.64 -4.84
N LEU A 20 3.03 14.92 -3.80
CA LEU A 20 4.35 14.28 -3.75
C LEU A 20 4.45 13.00 -4.58
N LEU A 21 3.34 12.31 -4.82
CA LEU A 21 3.24 11.07 -5.61
C LEU A 21 2.64 11.28 -7.00
N GLY A 22 2.14 12.47 -7.31
CA GLY A 22 1.64 12.81 -8.64
C GLY A 22 2.78 13.02 -9.65
N ASP A 23 2.42 13.24 -10.91
CA ASP A 23 3.36 13.34 -12.05
C ASP A 23 4.46 14.42 -11.90
N LYS A 24 4.22 15.41 -11.03
CA LYS A 24 5.15 16.51 -10.73
C LYS A 24 5.74 16.46 -9.33
N GLY A 25 5.55 15.34 -8.62
CA GLY A 25 5.99 15.13 -7.25
C GLY A 25 7.49 14.82 -7.13
N ASP A 26 7.92 14.38 -5.95
CA ASP A 26 9.29 13.90 -5.72
C ASP A 26 9.35 12.40 -6.08
N PRO A 27 10.07 12.00 -7.15
CA PRO A 27 10.18 10.59 -7.53
C PRO A 27 10.76 9.69 -6.41
N ALA A 28 11.52 10.27 -5.48
CA ALA A 28 12.05 9.54 -4.33
C ALA A 28 11.04 9.38 -3.19
N PHE A 29 9.91 10.09 -3.20
CA PHE A 29 8.98 10.11 -2.08
C PHE A 29 8.32 8.74 -1.84
N ALA A 30 7.88 8.05 -2.88
CA ALA A 30 7.32 6.70 -2.75
C ALA A 30 8.31 5.75 -2.06
N ARG A 31 9.60 5.83 -2.41
CA ARG A 31 10.66 5.05 -1.75
C ARG A 31 10.86 5.46 -0.30
N LYS A 32 10.92 6.77 0.00
CA LYS A 32 11.06 7.28 1.38
C LYS A 32 9.91 6.82 2.26
N LEU A 33 8.67 6.86 1.76
CA LEU A 33 7.47 6.43 2.47
C LEU A 33 7.50 4.92 2.79
N LYS A 34 7.88 4.08 1.82
CA LYS A 34 8.05 2.63 2.09
C LYS A 34 9.14 2.37 3.12
N ASN A 35 10.27 3.06 2.99
CA ASN A 35 11.43 2.87 3.87
C ASN A 35 11.20 3.39 5.29
N SER A 36 10.23 4.29 5.52
CA SER A 36 9.85 4.70 6.87
C SER A 36 8.92 3.69 7.56
N ILE A 37 8.15 2.91 6.78
CA ILE A 37 7.18 1.93 7.30
C ILE A 37 7.81 0.55 7.51
N LYS A 38 8.60 0.08 6.54
CA LYS A 38 9.20 -1.26 6.53
C LYS A 38 9.92 -1.65 7.83
N PRO A 39 10.83 -0.82 8.40
CA PRO A 39 11.59 -1.20 9.59
C PRO A 39 10.69 -1.51 10.79
N THR A 40 9.59 -0.78 10.94
CA THR A 40 8.62 -0.98 12.02
C THR A 40 7.94 -2.34 11.89
N ILE A 41 7.55 -2.74 10.68
CA ILE A 41 6.91 -4.04 10.44
C ILE A 41 7.93 -5.17 10.60
N MET A 42 9.14 -5.00 10.07
CA MET A 42 10.23 -5.99 10.22
C MET A 42 10.54 -6.27 11.68
N LYS A 43 10.61 -5.22 12.52
CA LYS A 43 10.84 -5.34 13.95
C LYS A 43 9.73 -6.12 14.68
N VAL A 44 8.48 -6.03 14.22
CA VAL A 44 7.36 -6.81 14.80
C VAL A 44 7.45 -8.29 14.42
N LEU A 45 8.12 -8.61 13.31
CA LEU A 45 8.22 -9.95 12.77
C LEU A 45 9.55 -10.65 13.12
N GLU A 46 10.58 -9.92 13.58
CA GLU A 46 11.92 -10.47 13.85
C GLU A 46 11.93 -11.56 14.93
N ASP A 47 11.01 -11.49 15.90
CA ASP A 47 10.90 -12.44 17.01
C ASP A 47 9.96 -13.63 16.69
N LYS A 48 9.35 -13.66 15.50
CA LYS A 48 8.43 -14.74 15.11
C LYS A 48 9.22 -15.96 14.64
N PRO A 49 8.98 -17.16 15.21
CA PRO A 49 9.59 -18.38 14.69
C PRO A 49 9.07 -18.68 13.28
N ASP A 50 9.90 -19.39 12.50
CA ASP A 50 9.55 -19.93 11.17
C ASP A 50 9.26 -18.87 10.08
N ILE A 51 9.86 -17.69 10.18
CA ILE A 51 9.77 -16.63 9.16
C ILE A 51 11.13 -16.36 8.52
N ASP A 52 11.22 -16.41 7.18
CA ASP A 52 12.37 -15.88 6.45
C ASP A 52 12.23 -14.37 6.25
N LEU A 53 13.00 -13.59 7.01
CA LEU A 53 12.99 -12.13 6.94
C LEU A 53 13.34 -11.57 5.55
N ARG A 54 14.08 -12.33 4.73
CA ARG A 54 14.38 -11.91 3.34
C ARG A 54 13.13 -12.00 2.48
N GLU A 55 12.38 -13.10 2.59
CA GLU A 55 11.11 -13.25 1.89
C GLU A 55 10.10 -12.18 2.34
N ILE A 56 10.04 -11.90 3.64
CA ILE A 56 9.21 -10.81 4.18
C ILE A 56 9.60 -9.46 3.58
N ASP A 57 10.88 -9.12 3.42
CA ASP A 57 11.27 -7.83 2.83
C ASP A 57 10.73 -7.66 1.39
N TYR A 58 10.76 -8.71 0.58
CA TYR A 58 10.17 -8.72 -0.75
C TYR A 58 8.63 -8.64 -0.71
N ILE A 59 7.99 -9.37 0.21
CA ILE A 59 6.53 -9.30 0.42
C ILE A 59 6.11 -7.89 0.83
N LEU A 60 6.86 -7.24 1.71
CA LEU A 60 6.60 -5.86 2.12
C LEU A 60 6.86 -4.87 0.99
N GLU A 61 7.91 -5.09 0.17
CA GLU A 61 8.18 -4.25 -1.01
C GLU A 61 7.01 -4.29 -1.99
N TYR A 62 6.54 -5.49 -2.31
CA TYR A 62 5.39 -5.71 -3.19
C TYR A 62 4.13 -5.06 -2.62
N THR A 63 3.78 -5.41 -1.37
CA THR A 63 2.56 -4.96 -0.71
C THR A 63 2.49 -3.44 -0.60
N LEU A 64 3.54 -2.79 -0.10
CA LEU A 64 3.55 -1.34 0.09
C LEU A 64 3.57 -0.61 -1.26
N THR A 65 4.28 -1.14 -2.26
CA THR A 65 4.28 -0.55 -3.61
C THR A 65 2.89 -0.63 -4.25
N ALA A 66 2.21 -1.76 -4.14
CA ALA A 66 0.85 -1.94 -4.64
C ALA A 66 -0.14 -1.00 -3.92
N MET A 67 -0.09 -0.93 -2.59
CA MET A 67 -0.94 -0.03 -1.80
C MET A 67 -0.75 1.44 -2.19
N ILE A 68 0.49 1.92 -2.22
CA ILE A 68 0.81 3.31 -2.61
C ILE A 68 0.35 3.59 -4.04
N GLY A 69 0.59 2.65 -4.96
CA GLY A 69 0.19 2.79 -6.37
C GLY A 69 -1.33 2.91 -6.53
N ILE A 70 -2.10 2.01 -5.92
CA ILE A 70 -3.57 2.04 -5.95
C ILE A 70 -4.09 3.36 -5.38
N MET A 71 -3.58 3.79 -4.22
CA MET A 71 -4.07 5.01 -3.58
C MET A 71 -3.72 6.28 -4.36
N SER A 72 -2.53 6.33 -4.94
CA SER A 72 -2.11 7.46 -5.81
C SER A 72 -2.99 7.50 -7.06
N TYR A 73 -3.22 6.35 -7.69
CA TYR A 73 -4.08 6.24 -8.87
C TYR A 73 -5.53 6.63 -8.58
N TRP A 74 -6.10 6.14 -7.48
CA TRP A 74 -7.46 6.47 -7.05
C TRP A 74 -7.63 7.98 -6.84
N PHE A 75 -6.63 8.64 -6.26
CA PHE A 75 -6.66 10.09 -6.05
C PHE A 75 -6.54 10.87 -7.36
N ILE A 76 -5.61 10.48 -8.24
CA ILE A 76 -5.41 11.11 -9.57
C ILE A 76 -6.67 10.99 -10.42
N LYS A 77 -7.42 9.89 -10.29
CA LYS A 77 -8.69 9.67 -10.98
C LYS A 77 -9.90 10.30 -10.26
N GLU A 78 -9.68 11.31 -9.42
CA GLU A 78 -10.75 12.04 -8.71
C GLU A 78 -11.69 11.12 -7.90
N LYS A 79 -11.15 10.03 -7.34
CA LYS A 79 -11.88 9.07 -6.51
C LYS A 79 -13.08 8.42 -7.21
N THR A 80 -12.88 7.95 -8.44
CA THR A 80 -13.91 7.24 -9.23
C THR A 80 -14.56 6.03 -8.55
N LEU A 81 -13.87 5.41 -7.59
CA LEU A 81 -14.46 4.39 -6.70
C LEU A 81 -14.83 5.00 -5.36
N SER A 82 -15.93 4.54 -4.75
CA SER A 82 -16.17 4.86 -3.34
C SER A 82 -15.03 4.29 -2.48
N ARG A 83 -14.82 4.89 -1.30
CA ARG A 83 -13.84 4.43 -0.32
C ARG A 83 -14.04 2.96 0.04
N GLU A 84 -15.29 2.57 0.28
CA GLU A 84 -15.69 1.21 0.64
C GLU A 84 -15.41 0.24 -0.51
N SER A 85 -15.67 0.67 -1.75
CA SER A 85 -15.44 -0.14 -2.95
C SER A 85 -13.94 -0.36 -3.18
N LEU A 86 -13.12 0.67 -3.00
CA LEU A 86 -11.67 0.58 -3.10
C LEU A 86 -11.09 -0.32 -2.00
N PHE A 87 -11.52 -0.12 -0.76
CA PHE A 87 -11.11 -0.95 0.38
C PHE A 87 -11.44 -2.41 0.14
N SER A 88 -12.69 -2.70 -0.28
CA SER A 88 -13.14 -4.04 -0.59
C SER A 88 -12.33 -4.67 -1.73
N LEU A 89 -11.98 -3.89 -2.76
CA LEU A 89 -11.10 -4.36 -3.83
C LEU A 89 -9.69 -4.70 -3.30
N MET A 90 -9.07 -3.79 -2.54
CA MET A 90 -7.72 -4.00 -1.99
C MET A 90 -7.68 -5.23 -1.08
N HIS A 91 -8.71 -5.42 -0.25
CA HIS A 91 -8.85 -6.59 0.61
C HIS A 91 -8.91 -7.89 -0.21
N ARG A 92 -9.79 -7.95 -1.21
CA ARG A 92 -9.90 -9.11 -2.10
C ARG A 92 -8.60 -9.41 -2.82
N LEU A 93 -7.89 -8.39 -3.32
CA LEU A 93 -6.60 -8.60 -4.00
C LEU A 93 -5.53 -9.19 -3.07
N MET A 94 -5.55 -8.84 -1.78
CA MET A 94 -4.60 -9.37 -0.80
C MET A 94 -4.94 -10.78 -0.33
N GLU A 95 -6.23 -11.11 -0.17
CA GLU A 95 -6.66 -12.44 0.27
C GLU A 95 -6.64 -13.47 -0.85
N ASP A 96 -7.15 -13.10 -2.03
CA ASP A 96 -7.34 -14.04 -3.14
C ASP A 96 -6.17 -14.08 -4.12
N GLY A 97 -5.31 -13.07 -4.08
CA GLY A 97 -4.31 -12.84 -5.10
C GLY A 97 -4.92 -12.26 -6.39
N ILE A 98 -4.09 -11.57 -7.17
CA ILE A 98 -4.54 -10.83 -8.36
C ILE A 98 -5.16 -11.75 -9.42
N MET A 99 -4.61 -12.94 -9.61
CA MET A 99 -5.00 -13.84 -10.69
C MET A 99 -6.47 -14.28 -10.63
N LYS A 100 -7.07 -14.39 -9.43
CA LYS A 100 -8.49 -14.74 -9.30
C LYS A 100 -9.45 -13.64 -9.76
N HIS A 101 -8.96 -12.40 -9.91
CA HIS A 101 -9.77 -11.22 -10.25
C HIS A 101 -9.52 -10.74 -11.69
N LEU A 102 -8.61 -11.37 -12.42
CA LEU A 102 -8.38 -11.07 -13.83
C LEU A 102 -9.15 -12.07 -14.70
N PRO A 103 -9.85 -11.61 -15.76
CA PRO A 103 -10.52 -12.49 -16.71
C PRO A 103 -9.48 -13.08 -17.68
N LEU A 104 -8.63 -13.96 -17.18
CA LEU A 104 -7.58 -14.67 -17.93
C LEU A 104 -7.94 -16.15 -18.10
#